data_AF-A0A9P6QJR9-F1
#
_entry.id   AF-A0A9P6QJR9-F1
#
_cell.length_a   1.000
_cell.length_b   1.000
_cell.length_c   1.000
_cell.angle_alpha   90.00
_cell.angle_beta   90.00
_cell.angle_gamma   90.00
#
_symmetry.space_group_name_H-M   'P 1'
#
loop_
_entity.id
_entity.type
_entity.pdbx_description
1 polymer ?
#
loop_
_entity_poly.entity_id
_entity_poly.type
_entity_poly.pdbx_seq_one_letter_code
_entity_poly.pdbx_strand_id
1 'polypeptide(L)'
;FARENATAAVELSKSICPRVTKYPADVCNGYLDMQVPVMIASVSNPGFEQDDDKFICHSMFAMCPSPAVTTSAIRFPRRRPRNPKKPVHSGKLVNVVHLSE
;
A
#
# COMPACT_ATOMS: atom_id res chain seq x y z
N PHE A 1 5.11 -3.03 25.12
CA PHE A 1 6.05 -2.41 24.14
C PHE A 1 5.37 -2.00 22.83
N ALA A 2 5.18 -2.86 21.81
CA ALA A 2 4.66 -2.40 20.51
C ALA A 2 3.19 -1.89 20.54
N ARG A 3 2.30 -2.51 21.33
CA ARG A 3 0.88 -2.11 21.46
C ARG A 3 0.67 -0.78 22.21
N GLU A 4 1.48 -0.48 23.22
CA GLU A 4 1.38 0.77 23.98
C GLU A 4 1.82 1.97 23.14
N ASN A 5 2.88 1.82 22.35
CA ASN A 5 3.36 2.86 21.44
C ASN A 5 2.34 3.17 20.33
N ALA A 6 1.64 2.15 19.82
CA ALA A 6 0.61 2.34 18.80
C ALA A 6 -0.58 3.16 19.32
N THR A 7 -1.00 2.90 20.56
CA THR A 7 -2.13 3.62 21.18
C THR A 7 -1.78 5.09 21.42
N ALA A 8 -0.58 5.38 21.94
CA ALA A 8 -0.13 6.75 22.15
C ALA A 8 0.00 7.54 20.83
N ALA A 9 0.48 6.89 19.77
CA ALA A 9 0.61 7.51 18.45
C ALA A 9 -0.75 7.81 17.80
N VAL A 10 -1.75 6.93 17.98
CA VAL A 10 -3.13 7.17 17.52
C VAL A 10 -3.71 8.41 18.20
N GLU A 11 -3.62 8.49 19.53
CA GLU A 11 -4.16 9.62 20.30
C GLU A 11 -3.46 10.94 19.96
N LEU A 12 -2.14 10.92 19.77
CA LEU A 12 -1.41 12.08 19.28
C LEU A 12 -1.89 12.51 17.88
N SER A 13 -2.10 11.54 16.99
CA SER A 13 -2.52 11.80 15.61
C SER A 13 -3.93 12.40 15.56
N LYS A 14 -4.85 11.96 16.42
CA LYS A 14 -6.23 12.49 16.51
C LYS A 14 -6.29 13.98 16.85
N SER A 15 -5.24 14.53 17.48
CA SER A 15 -5.15 15.98 17.75
C SER A 15 -5.18 16.84 16.49
N ILE A 16 -4.89 16.28 15.31
CA ILE A 16 -4.98 16.98 14.02
C ILE A 16 -6.39 17.03 13.46
N CYS A 17 -7.27 16.09 13.82
CA CYS A 17 -8.60 15.97 13.23
C CYS A 17 -9.47 17.21 13.37
N PRO A 18 -9.47 17.96 14.50
CA PRO A 18 -10.19 19.23 14.61
C PRO A 18 -9.64 20.34 13.69
N ARG A 19 -8.41 20.18 13.20
CA ARG A 19 -7.71 21.17 12.35
C ARG A 19 -7.83 20.84 10.86
N VAL A 20 -8.20 19.62 10.51
CA VAL A 20 -8.38 19.17 9.12
C VAL A 20 -9.84 19.38 8.72
N THR A 21 -10.11 20.41 7.91
CA THR A 21 -11.47 20.74 7.46
C THR A 21 -12.01 19.84 6.35
N LYS A 22 -11.18 18.92 5.83
CA LYS A 22 -11.51 18.07 4.69
C LYS A 22 -12.52 16.96 5.03
N TYR A 23 -12.53 16.49 6.28
CA TYR A 23 -13.39 15.39 6.71
C TYR A 23 -14.01 15.70 8.08
N PRO A 24 -15.22 15.17 8.37
CA PRO A 24 -15.78 15.16 9.71
C PRO A 24 -14.79 14.53 10.73
N ALA A 25 -14.78 15.05 11.95
CA ALA A 25 -13.80 14.66 12.97
C ALA A 25 -13.89 13.16 13.33
N ASP A 26 -15.08 12.59 13.33
CA ASP A 26 -15.35 11.16 13.53
C ASP A 26 -14.78 10.29 12.41
N VAL A 27 -14.93 10.71 11.15
CA VAL A 27 -14.33 10.04 9.98
C VAL A 27 -12.80 10.09 10.06
N CYS A 28 -12.24 11.24 10.42
CA CYS A 28 -10.80 11.40 10.61
C CYS A 28 -10.27 10.50 11.74
N ASN A 29 -10.96 10.47 12.88
CA ASN A 29 -10.57 9.63 14.02
C ASN A 29 -10.62 8.13 13.64
N GLY A 30 -11.70 7.69 13.00
CA GLY A 30 -11.83 6.30 12.55
C GLY A 30 -10.77 5.91 11.52
N TYR A 31 -10.41 6.82 10.61
CA TYR A 31 -9.30 6.61 9.68
C TYR A 31 -7.96 6.42 10.41
N LEU A 32 -7.67 7.25 11.41
CA LEU A 32 -6.42 7.15 12.18
C LEU A 32 -6.39 5.90 13.06
N ASP A 33 -7.52 5.50 13.65
CA ASP A 33 -7.66 4.25 14.40
C ASP A 33 -7.31 3.02 13.56
N MET A 34 -7.65 3.04 12.27
CA MET A 34 -7.32 1.96 11.34
C MET A 34 -5.89 2.05 10.79
N GLN A 35 -5.47 3.24 10.36
CA GLN A 35 -4.26 3.40 9.55
C GLN A 35 -2.98 3.49 10.40
N VAL A 36 -3.01 4.19 11.54
CA VAL A 36 -1.80 4.43 12.36
C VAL A 36 -1.18 3.13 12.89
N PRO A 37 -1.94 2.14 13.41
CA PRO A 37 -1.36 0.87 13.85
C PRO A 37 -0.68 0.09 12.72
N VAL A 38 -1.28 0.09 11.53
CA VAL A 38 -0.72 -0.57 10.34
C VAL A 38 0.58 0.10 9.92
N MET A 39 0.63 1.44 9.92
CA MET A 39 1.84 2.17 9.59
C MET A 39 2.96 1.89 10.59
N ILE A 40 2.66 1.88 11.89
CA ILE A 40 3.64 1.54 12.92
C ILE A 40 4.16 0.11 12.76
N ALA A 41 3.28 -0.85 12.43
CA ALA A 41 3.69 -2.22 12.16
C ALA A 41 4.59 -2.31 10.91
N SER A 42 4.28 -1.56 9.86
CA SER A 42 5.08 -1.51 8.62
C SER A 42 6.46 -0.90 8.84
N VAL A 43 6.58 0.19 9.62
CA VAL A 43 7.89 0.82 9.89
C VAL A 43 8.73 0.05 10.91
N SER A 44 8.07 -0.73 11.78
CA SER A 44 8.75 -1.53 12.80
C SER A 44 9.18 -2.91 12.30
N ASN A 45 8.87 -3.24 11.03
CA ASN A 45 9.21 -4.52 10.44
C ASN A 45 10.72 -4.56 10.12
N PRO A 46 11.47 -5.60 10.54
CA PRO A 46 12.90 -5.73 10.26
C PRO A 46 13.28 -5.81 8.78
N GLY A 47 12.32 -5.92 7.87
CA GLY A 47 12.52 -5.79 6.43
C GLY A 47 12.68 -4.35 5.92
N PHE A 48 12.81 -3.38 6.82
CA PHE A 48 13.16 -1.99 6.50
C PHE A 48 14.61 -1.94 5.99
N GLU A 49 14.78 -2.00 4.67
CA GLU A 49 16.09 -1.93 4.03
C GLU A 49 16.57 -0.46 3.95
N GLN A 50 17.86 -0.26 3.64
CA GLN A 50 18.38 1.08 3.42
C GLN A 50 17.57 1.78 2.31
N ASP A 51 17.16 3.03 2.56
CA ASP A 51 16.31 3.90 1.72
C ASP A 51 14.79 3.80 1.90
N ASP A 52 14.25 2.83 2.67
CA ASP A 52 12.81 2.75 2.97
C ASP A 52 12.30 3.94 3.81
N ASP A 53 13.19 4.56 4.59
CA ASP A 53 12.92 5.78 5.38
C ASP A 53 12.63 6.99 4.48
N LYS A 54 13.31 7.08 3.34
CA LYS A 54 13.06 8.10 2.31
C LYS A 54 11.72 7.86 1.63
N PHE A 55 11.34 6.60 1.37
CA PHE A 55 10.02 6.26 0.85
C PHE A 55 8.93 6.72 1.82
N ILE A 56 9.02 6.39 3.10
CA ILE A 56 8.04 6.84 4.09
C ILE A 56 7.97 8.37 4.19
N CYS A 57 9.13 9.03 4.30
CA CYS A 57 9.19 10.47 4.40
C CYS A 57 8.59 11.18 3.17
N HIS A 58 8.80 10.61 1.97
CA HIS A 58 8.21 11.12 0.73
C HIS A 58 6.71 10.81 0.64
N SER A 59 6.31 9.55 0.80
CA SER A 59 4.94 9.06 0.59
C SER A 59 3.94 9.57 1.62
N MET A 60 4.36 9.68 2.89
CA MET A 60 3.45 10.06 3.97
C MET A 60 3.43 11.56 4.24
N PHE A 61 4.58 12.22 4.07
CA PHE A 61 4.75 13.60 4.52
C PHE A 61 5.18 14.57 3.42
N ALA A 62 5.56 14.08 2.23
CA ALA A 62 6.16 14.88 1.16
C ALA A 62 7.35 15.74 1.62
N MET A 63 8.01 15.36 2.72
CA MET A 63 9.10 16.13 3.35
C MET A 63 10.47 15.78 2.78
N CYS A 64 10.59 14.62 2.12
CA CYS A 64 11.82 14.16 1.49
C CYS A 64 11.67 14.08 -0.03
N PRO A 65 12.77 14.23 -0.79
CA PRO A 65 12.76 13.96 -2.23
C PRO A 65 12.34 12.52 -2.50
N SER A 66 11.60 12.30 -3.60
CA SER A 66 11.20 10.96 -4.01
C SER A 66 12.45 10.09 -4.15
N PRO A 67 12.52 8.94 -3.49
CA PRO A 67 13.59 7.99 -3.71
C PRO A 67 13.59 7.50 -5.17
N ALA A 68 14.75 7.08 -5.64
CA ALA A 68 14.90 6.55 -6.98
C ALA A 68 14.15 5.23 -7.11
N VAL A 69 13.35 5.07 -8.17
CA VAL A 69 12.66 3.81 -8.46
C VAL A 69 13.71 2.75 -8.80
N THR A 70 13.80 1.71 -7.99
CA THR A 70 14.68 0.57 -8.27
C THR A 70 14.05 -0.30 -9.35
N THR A 71 14.80 -0.60 -10.40
CA THR A 71 14.32 -1.49 -11.46
C THR A 71 14.56 -2.95 -11.05
N SER A 72 13.52 -3.65 -10.64
CA SER A 72 13.60 -5.09 -10.41
C SER A 72 13.32 -5.85 -11.71
N ALA A 73 14.30 -6.60 -12.20
CA ALA A 73 14.11 -7.47 -13.36
C ALA A 73 13.26 -8.70 -12.98
N ILE A 74 12.00 -8.71 -13.42
CA ILE A 74 11.12 -9.87 -13.25
C ILE A 74 11.63 -11.01 -14.14
N ARG A 75 12.09 -12.10 -13.52
CA ARG A 75 12.49 -13.31 -14.25
C ARG A 75 11.29 -14.22 -14.40
N PHE A 76 10.83 -14.40 -15.64
CA PHE A 76 9.83 -15.42 -15.93
C PHE A 76 10.45 -16.82 -15.74
N PRO A 77 9.78 -17.73 -15.01
CA PRO A 77 10.32 -19.07 -14.76
C PRO A 77 10.43 -19.91 -16.04
N ARG A 78 9.67 -19.54 -17.08
CA ARG A 78 9.65 -20.23 -18.37
C ARG A 78 10.02 -19.29 -19.49
N ARG A 79 10.84 -19.78 -20.42
CA ARG A 79 11.12 -19.09 -21.67
C ARG A 79 9.85 -19.03 -22.52
N ARG A 80 9.74 -17.97 -23.34
CA ARG A 80 8.66 -17.84 -24.33
C ARG A 80 8.61 -19.08 -25.22
N PRO A 81 7.44 -19.73 -25.41
CA PRO A 81 7.30 -20.87 -26.31
C PRO A 81 7.69 -20.49 -27.74
N ARG A 82 8.47 -21.33 -28.43
CA ARG A 82 8.88 -21.10 -29.82
C ARG A 82 7.68 -21.16 -30.79
N ASN A 83 6.74 -22.08 -30.54
CA ASN A 83 5.53 -22.28 -31.34
C ASN A 83 4.29 -22.20 -30.44
N PRO A 84 3.78 -21.00 -30.11
CA PRO A 84 2.58 -20.87 -29.31
C PRO A 84 1.38 -21.45 -30.08
N LYS A 85 0.74 -22.48 -29.51
CA LYS A 85 -0.53 -22.98 -30.04
C LYS A 85 -1.60 -21.93 -29.81
N LYS A 86 -2.15 -21.36 -30.89
CA LYS A 86 -3.33 -20.51 -30.78
C LYS A 86 -4.53 -21.40 -30.42
N PRO A 87 -5.34 -21.05 -29.41
CA PRO A 87 -6.59 -21.73 -29.15
C PRO A 87 -7.46 -21.68 -30.41
N VAL A 88 -8.00 -22.83 -30.80
CA VAL A 88 -9.01 -22.90 -31.88
C VAL A 88 -10.37 -22.71 -31.23
N HIS A 89 -11.24 -21.89 -31.84
CA HIS A 89 -12.57 -21.65 -31.31
C HIS A 89 -13.38 -22.97 -31.25
N SER A 90 -14.06 -23.22 -30.14
CA SER A 90 -14.90 -24.42 -29.98
C SER A 90 -16.30 -24.26 -30.58
N GLY A 91 -16.66 -23.06 -31.04
CA GLY A 91 -18.02 -22.72 -31.51
C GLY A 91 -19.04 -22.58 -30.38
N LYS A 92 -18.65 -22.79 -29.12
CA LYS A 92 -19.53 -22.65 -27.95
C LYS A 92 -19.42 -21.23 -27.38
N LEU A 93 -20.57 -20.58 -27.24
CA LEU A 93 -20.65 -19.30 -26.53
C LEU A 93 -20.46 -19.52 -25.03
N VAL A 94 -19.70 -18.63 -24.40
CA VAL A 94 -19.48 -18.61 -22.95
C VAL A 94 -19.84 -17.22 -22.45
N ASN A 95 -20.78 -17.16 -21.52
CA ASN A 95 -21.12 -15.92 -20.84
C ASN A 95 -20.17 -15.74 -19.65
N VAL A 96 -19.38 -14.66 -19.69
CA VAL A 96 -18.47 -14.29 -18.60
C VAL A 96 -18.94 -12.96 -18.04
N VAL A 97 -19.26 -12.95 -16.75
CA VAL A 97 -19.51 -11.71 -16.01
C VAL A 97 -18.20 -11.33 -15.32
N HIS A 98 -17.66 -10.17 -15.66
CA HIS A 98 -16.57 -9.55 -14.93
C HIS A 98 -17.13 -8.36 -14.19
N LEU A 99 -17.19 -8.48 -12.86
CA LEU A 99 -17.54 -7.36 -11.99
C LEU A 99 -16.23 -6.77 -11.49
N SER A 100 -16.04 -5.49 -11.79
CA SER A 100 -14.98 -4.65 -11.25
C SER A 100 -15.61 -3.36 -10.77
N GLU A 101 -15.24 -2.93 -9.57
CA GLU A 101 -15.60 -1.63 -8.99
C GLU A 101 -14.75 -0.51 -9.58
#